data_AF-A0A933AVI3-F1
#
_entry.id   AF-A0A933AVI3-F1
#
_cell.length_a   1.000
_cell.length_b   1.000
_cell.length_c   1.000
_cell.angle_alpha   90.00
_cell.angle_beta   90.00
_cell.angle_gamma   90.00
#
_symmetry.space_group_name_H-M   'P 1'
#
loop_
_entity.id
_entity.type
_entity.pdbx_description
1 polymer ?
#
loop_
_entity_poly.entity_id
_entity_poly.type
_entity_poly.pdbx_seq_one_letter_code
_entity_poly.pdbx_strand_id
1 'polypeptide(L)' 'MDWFSAAGYDGLQNIVDALKAVGPDAAKMRDYLENTTVTGLNGMMRRGPNDHMGPGTESYAMTRIDVAKKKFVIAP' A
#
# COMPACT_ATOMS: atom_id res chain seq x y z
N MET A 1 -13.19 -6.79 6.34
CA MET A 1 -11.78 -6.49 6.09
C MET A 1 -11.44 -5.27 6.93
N ASP A 2 -10.50 -5.40 7.85
CA ASP A 2 -9.96 -4.27 8.60
C ASP A 2 -8.66 -3.77 7.96
N TRP A 3 -8.07 -2.73 8.53
CA TRP A 3 -6.83 -2.12 8.04
C TRP A 3 -5.66 -3.13 8.00
N PHE A 4 -5.56 -4.01 9.01
CA PHE A 4 -4.49 -5.00 9.09
C PHE A 4 -4.58 -6.05 7.97
N SER A 5 -5.80 -6.49 7.67
CA SER A 5 -6.06 -7.42 6.56
C SER A 5 -5.68 -6.79 5.21
N ALA A 6 -5.99 -5.49 5.03
CA ALA A 6 -5.62 -4.74 3.84
C ALA A 6 -4.10 -4.62 3.68
N ALA A 7 -3.37 -4.35 4.77
CA ALA A 7 -1.92 -4.24 4.76
C ALA A 7 -1.23 -5.55 4.33
N GLY A 8 -1.72 -6.69 4.83
CA GLY A 8 -1.22 -8.00 4.41
C GLY A 8 -1.49 -8.29 2.94
N TYR A 9 -2.70 -7.96 2.45
CA TYR A 9 -3.06 -8.12 1.04
C TYR A 9 -2.17 -7.28 0.14
N ASP A 10 -2.02 -5.99 0.43
CA ASP A 10 -1.19 -5.09 -0.38
C ASP A 10 0.26 -5.57 -0.42
N GLY A 11 0.84 -5.97 0.71
CA GLY A 11 2.21 -6.51 0.74
C GLY A 11 2.40 -7.73 -0.17
N LEU A 12 1.48 -8.71 -0.11
CA LEU A 12 1.56 -9.92 -0.92
C LEU A 12 1.28 -9.64 -2.41
N GLN A 13 0.30 -8.80 -2.72
CA GLN A 13 -0.08 -8.48 -4.09
C GLN A 13 1.10 -7.87 -4.87
N ASN A 14 1.83 -6.93 -4.26
CA ASN A 14 3.04 -6.34 -4.84
C ASN A 14 4.10 -7.42 -5.18
N ILE A 15 4.33 -8.38 -4.28
CA ILE A 15 5.29 -9.46 -4.49
C ILE A 15 4.85 -10.37 -5.63
N VAL A 16 3.57 -10.73 -5.68
CA VAL A 16 2.99 -11.55 -6.76
C VAL A 16 3.12 -10.87 -8.11
N ASP A 17 2.89 -9.56 -8.18
CA ASP A 17 2.98 -8.81 -9.43
C ASP A 17 4.43 -8.70 -9.92
N ALA A 18 5.38 -8.45 -9.02
CA ALA A 18 6.80 -8.50 -9.34
C ALA A 18 7.23 -9.91 -9.82
N LEU A 19 6.81 -10.97 -9.14
CA LEU A 19 7.08 -12.35 -9.54
C LEU A 19 6.56 -12.66 -10.96
N LYS A 20 5.35 -12.20 -11.28
CA LYS A 20 4.77 -12.38 -12.62
C LYS A 20 5.52 -11.59 -13.69
N ALA A 21 6.03 -10.41 -13.35
CA ALA A 21 6.70 -9.52 -14.31
C ALA A 21 8.14 -9.96 -14.62
N VAL A 22 8.91 -10.37 -13.61
CA VAL A 22 10.36 -10.57 -13.75
C VAL A 22 10.87 -11.92 -13.22
N GLY A 23 9.99 -12.78 -12.71
CA GLY A 23 10.36 -14.07 -12.12
C GLY A 23 10.94 -13.94 -10.71
N PRO A 24 11.49 -15.04 -10.14
CA PRO A 24 11.93 -15.11 -8.74
C PRO A 24 13.31 -14.50 -8.47
N ASP A 25 13.80 -13.62 -9.34
CA ASP A 25 15.07 -12.93 -9.15
C ASP A 25 14.87 -11.73 -8.21
N ALA A 26 15.46 -11.80 -7.01
CA ALA A 26 15.25 -10.79 -5.97
C ALA A 26 15.71 -9.38 -6.40
N ALA A 27 16.80 -9.27 -7.14
CA ALA A 27 17.31 -7.98 -7.60
C ALA A 27 16.36 -7.36 -8.63
N LYS A 28 15.88 -8.15 -9.60
CA LYS A 28 14.91 -7.68 -10.59
C LYS A 28 13.56 -7.35 -9.96
N MET A 29 13.10 -8.12 -8.98
CA MET A 29 11.85 -7.84 -8.27
C MET A 29 11.93 -6.52 -7.50
N ARG A 30 13.04 -6.28 -6.80
CA ARG A 30 13.30 -4.99 -6.17
C ARG A 30 13.27 -3.86 -7.21
N ASP A 31 14.03 -4.00 -8.29
CA ASP A 31 14.10 -2.98 -9.35
C ASP A 31 12.72 -2.70 -9.96
N TYR A 32 11.89 -3.74 -10.17
CA TYR A 32 10.52 -3.59 -10.62
C TYR A 32 9.66 -2.79 -9.63
N LEU A 33 9.73 -3.14 -8.34
CA LEU A 33 8.94 -2.50 -7.29
C LEU A 33 9.35 -1.06 -6.99
N GLU A 34 10.63 -0.71 -7.17
CA GLU A 34 11.16 0.64 -7.02
C GLU A 34 10.86 1.54 -8.25
N ASN A 35 10.43 0.97 -9.38
CA ASN A 35 10.11 1.72 -10.60
C ASN A 35 8.61 1.67 -10.97
N THR A 36 7.78 1.05 -10.14
CA THR A 36 6.33 0.90 -10.39
C THR A 36 5.53 1.63 -9.32
N THR A 37 4.52 2.39 -9.76
CA THR A 37 3.50 2.94 -8.85
C THR A 37 2.36 1.95 -8.73
N VAL A 38 2.03 1.55 -7.51
CA VAL A 38 0.97 0.55 -7.23
C VAL A 38 -0.16 1.20 -6.45
N THR A 39 -1.39 1.03 -6.92
CA THR A 39 -2.60 1.45 -6.19
C THR A 39 -3.15 0.23 -5.45
N GLY A 40 -2.95 0.20 -4.13
CA GLY A 40 -3.45 -0.85 -3.24
C GLY A 40 -4.68 -0.41 -2.45
N LEU A 41 -5.09 -1.25 -1.50
CA LEU A 41 -6.22 -1.01 -0.61
C LEU A 41 -5.92 0.09 0.42
N ASN A 42 -4.65 0.25 0.83
CA ASN A 42 -4.20 1.30 1.74
C ASN A 42 -3.76 2.60 1.04
N GLY A 43 -3.89 2.67 -0.28
CA GLY A 43 -3.56 3.87 -1.05
C GLY A 43 -2.51 3.62 -2.12
N MET A 44 -1.92 4.72 -2.60
CA MET A 44 -0.95 4.71 -3.67
C MET A 44 0.47 4.60 -3.10
N MET A 45 1.25 3.65 -3.60
CA MET A 45 2.64 3.46 -3.20
C MET A 45 3.55 3.78 -4.38
N ARG A 46 4.39 4.81 -4.24
CA ARG A 46 5.46 5.15 -5.17
C ARG A 46 6.80 5.03 -4.47
N ARG A 47 7.35 3.81 -4.51
CA ARG A 47 8.65 3.49 -3.91
C ARG A 47 9.80 3.93 -4.81
N GLY A 48 11.00 3.97 -4.24
CA GLY A 48 12.26 4.17 -4.94
C GLY A 48 13.45 3.84 -4.05
N PRO A 49 14.69 3.99 -4.53
CA PRO A 49 15.90 3.52 -3.83
C PRO A 49 16.11 4.10 -2.42
N ASN A 50 15.49 5.25 -2.12
CA ASN A 50 15.60 5.95 -0.85
C ASN A 50 14.29 5.98 -0.04
N ASP A 51 13.19 5.42 -0.57
CA ASP A 51 11.89 5.33 0.10
C ASP A 51 11.19 4.02 -0.29
N HIS A 52 11.22 3.04 0.61
CA HIS A 52 10.58 1.73 0.40
C HIS A 52 9.14 1.68 0.93
N MET A 53 8.64 2.77 1.53
CA MET A 53 7.23 2.87 1.93
C MET A 53 6.42 3.36 0.74
N GLY A 54 6.72 4.58 0.26
CA GLY A 54 6.10 5.19 -0.90
C GLY A 54 4.71 5.85 -0.81
N PRO A 55 3.91 5.81 0.30
CA PRO A 55 2.65 6.52 0.34
C PRO A 55 2.85 8.03 0.55
N GLY A 56 2.26 8.84 -0.32
CA GLY A 56 2.14 10.29 -0.13
C GLY A 56 0.97 10.67 0.79
N THR A 57 0.88 11.95 1.18
CA THR A 57 -0.18 12.46 2.07
C THR A 57 -1.58 12.26 1.50
N GLU A 58 -1.72 12.19 0.18
CA GLU A 58 -2.95 11.88 -0.54
C GLU A 58 -3.51 10.49 -0.26
N SER A 59 -2.68 9.57 0.24
CA SER A 59 -3.12 8.22 0.64
C SER A 59 -3.68 8.18 2.07
N TYR A 60 -3.64 9.29 2.80
CA TYR A 60 -4.10 9.36 4.18
C TYR A 60 -5.34 10.24 4.32
N ALA A 61 -6.32 9.75 5.07
CA ALA A 61 -7.47 10.53 5.49
C ALA A 61 -7.50 10.60 7.02
N MET A 62 -7.72 11.81 7.54
CA MET A 62 -7.97 11.97 8.97
C MET A 62 -9.33 11.35 9.30
N THR A 63 -9.37 10.53 10.35
CA THR A 63 -10.60 9.88 10.81
C THR A 63 -10.88 10.25 12.26
N ARG A 64 -12.15 10.20 12.63
CA ARG A 64 -12.62 10.35 14.00
C ARG A 64 -13.63 9.26 14.35
N ILE A 65 -13.81 9.00 15.62
CA ILE A 65 -14.85 8.08 16.11
C ILE A 65 -16.14 8.88 16.33
N ASP A 66 -17.21 8.51 15.62
CA ASP A 66 -18.57 8.91 15.97
C ASP A 66 -19.07 7.97 17.08
N VAL A 67 -19.02 8.44 18.34
CA VAL A 67 -19.33 7.63 19.52
C VAL A 67 -20.79 7.17 19.53
N ALA A 68 -21.71 8.03 19.09
CA ALA A 68 -23.14 7.68 19.03
C ALA A 68 -23.39 6.56 18.02
N LYS A 69 -22.69 6.61 16.87
CA LYS A 69 -22.81 5.57 15.82
C LYS A 69 -21.87 4.38 16.02
N LYS A 70 -20.91 4.48 16.94
CA LYS A 70 -19.84 3.49 17.18
C LYS A 70 -19.08 3.13 15.90
N LYS A 71 -18.72 4.15 15.11
CA LYS A 71 -18.06 3.99 13.80
C LYS A 71 -16.93 4.99 13.61
N PHE A 72 -15.93 4.61 12.83
CA PHE A 72 -14.99 5.58 12.23
C PHE A 72 -15.71 6.37 11.13
N VAL A 73 -15.47 7.67 11.08
CA VAL A 73 -15.94 8.57 10.01
C VAL A 73 -14.77 9.45 9.56
N ILE A 74 -14.80 9.87 8.30
CA ILE A 74 -13.84 10.84 7.77
C ILE A 74 -14.03 12.17 8.51
N ALA A 75 -12.93 12.76 8.96
CA ALA A 75 -12.94 14.08 9.55
C ALA A 75 -13.13 15.14 8.46
N PRO A 76 -13.84 16.25 8.75
CA PRO A 76 -13.99 17.35 7.81
C PRO A 76 -12.63 18.00 7.47
#